data_AF-A0A2N5A6M0-F1
#
_entry.id   AF-A0A2N5A6M0-F1
#
_cell.length_a   1.000
_cell.length_b   1.000
_cell.length_c   1.000
_cell.angle_alpha   90.00
_cell.angle_beta   90.00
_cell.angle_gamma   90.00
#
_symmetry.space_group_name_H-M   'P 1'
#
loop_
_entity.id
_entity.type
_entity.pdbx_description
1 polymer ?
#
loop_
_entity_poly.entity_id
_entity_poly.type
_entity_poly.pdbx_seq_one_letter_code
_entity_poly.pdbx_strand_id
1 'polypeptide(L)'
;MTLTVFCILLFAALLHASWNAIVKASGDKMYAAIGVSGSAALIALVMLPFAPQPALASAPYLLASCALQVVYTVLVAKTYQVSDMSQTYPLMRGTAPLLVAAISVLFLGDRLSPLAWLGIGVICLAILAMAFHGSVSSRKGIVLALINACFIAGYTLVDGTGVRLAGSALGYTLWTFFMNGFCLLCWAMVARRREASRYLRQHWKKGILGGVGTMGSYGLA
;
A
#
# COMPACT_ATOMS: atom_id res chain seq x y z
N MET A 1 11.45 -16.93 14.53
CA MET A 1 10.95 -16.92 13.14
C MET A 1 11.68 -18.01 12.38
N THR A 2 10.99 -18.84 11.58
CA THR A 2 11.67 -19.90 10.81
C THR A 2 12.38 -19.30 9.60
N LEU A 3 13.44 -19.96 9.11
CA LEU A 3 14.17 -19.51 7.91
C LEU A 3 13.26 -19.37 6.69
N THR A 4 12.28 -20.28 6.56
CA THR A 4 11.28 -20.23 5.49
C THR A 4 10.45 -18.95 5.53
N VAL A 5 9.93 -18.56 6.69
CA VAL A 5 9.18 -17.31 6.85
C VAL A 5 10.07 -16.11 6.54
N PHE A 6 11.34 -16.14 6.97
CA PHE A 6 12.29 -15.08 6.64
C PHE A 6 12.51 -14.93 5.12
N CYS A 7 12.72 -16.04 4.40
CA CYS A 7 12.88 -16.01 2.94
C CYS A 7 11.60 -15.53 2.23
N ILE A 8 10.42 -15.93 2.71
CA ILE A 8 9.14 -15.46 2.18
C ILE A 8 9.01 -13.94 2.35
N LEU A 9 9.33 -13.41 3.53
CA LEU A 9 9.28 -11.96 3.78
C LEU A 9 10.29 -11.19 2.93
N LEU A 10 11.51 -11.72 2.72
CA LEU A 10 12.47 -11.10 1.81
C LEU A 10 11.99 -11.12 0.35
N PHE A 11 11.36 -12.21 -0.07
CA PHE A 11 10.77 -12.29 -1.41
C PHE A 11 9.58 -11.33 -1.58
N ALA A 12 8.72 -11.21 -0.56
CA ALA A 12 7.64 -10.22 -0.53
C ALA A 12 8.20 -8.79 -0.63
N ALA A 13 9.29 -8.48 0.08
CA ALA A 13 9.98 -7.20 -0.01
C ALA A 13 10.59 -6.95 -1.41
N LEU A 14 11.16 -7.97 -2.04
CA LEU A 14 11.67 -7.88 -3.41
C LEU A 14 10.55 -7.60 -4.42
N LEU A 15 9.42 -8.32 -4.32
CA LEU A 15 8.23 -8.06 -5.14
C LEU A 15 7.73 -6.63 -4.93
N HIS A 16 7.71 -6.18 -3.67
CA HIS A 16 7.29 -4.83 -3.31
C HIS A 16 8.18 -3.76 -3.95
N ALA A 17 9.50 -3.93 -3.85
CA ALA A 17 10.47 -3.03 -4.47
C ALA A 17 10.34 -3.02 -6.01
N SER A 18 10.11 -4.19 -6.60
CA SER A 18 10.00 -4.36 -8.05
C SER A 18 8.80 -3.63 -8.64
N TRP A 19 7.59 -3.78 -8.07
CA TRP A 19 6.41 -3.08 -8.61
C TRP A 19 6.52 -1.56 -8.39
N ASN A 20 7.09 -1.11 -7.27
CA ASN A 20 7.35 0.31 -7.05
C ASN A 20 8.37 0.88 -8.05
N ALA A 21 9.40 0.12 -8.41
CA ALA A 21 10.36 0.51 -9.43
C ALA A 21 9.68 0.68 -10.80
N ILE A 22 8.74 -0.20 -11.17
CA ILE A 22 7.95 -0.08 -12.40
C ILE A 22 7.16 1.24 -12.41
N VAL A 23 6.48 1.58 -11.30
CA VAL A 23 5.72 2.83 -11.18
C VAL A 23 6.65 4.04 -11.24
N LYS A 24 7.77 4.01 -10.51
CA LYS A 24 8.73 5.12 -10.44
C LYS A 24 9.42 5.39 -11.79
N ALA A 25 9.70 4.35 -12.57
CA ALA A 25 10.33 4.44 -13.89
C ALA A 25 9.36 4.86 -15.00
N SER A 26 8.05 4.98 -14.71
CA SER A 26 7.07 5.44 -15.68
C SER A 26 7.15 6.95 -15.92
N GLY A 27 6.91 7.36 -17.17
CA GLY A 27 6.69 8.76 -17.53
C GLY A 27 5.40 9.35 -16.92
N ASP A 28 4.42 8.52 -16.60
CA ASP A 28 3.24 8.92 -15.83
C ASP A 28 3.00 7.93 -14.67
N LYS A 29 3.42 8.35 -13.47
CA LYS A 29 3.35 7.56 -12.24
C LYS A 29 1.91 7.29 -11.80
N MET A 30 0.99 8.22 -12.09
CA MET A 30 -0.41 8.08 -11.72
C MET A 30 -1.06 6.98 -12.56
N TYR A 31 -0.91 7.03 -13.89
CA TYR A 31 -1.45 5.97 -14.75
C TYR A 31 -0.72 4.63 -14.57
N ALA A 32 0.57 4.64 -14.23
CA ALA A 32 1.28 3.41 -13.84
C ALA A 32 0.67 2.77 -12.59
N ALA A 33 0.41 3.55 -11.54
CA ALA A 33 -0.22 3.07 -10.32
C ALA A 33 -1.64 2.55 -10.59
N ILE A 34 -2.45 3.28 -11.36
CA ILE A 34 -3.79 2.83 -11.80
C ILE A 34 -3.70 1.51 -12.56
N GLY A 35 -2.71 1.35 -13.44
CA GLY A 35 -2.51 0.10 -14.18
C GLY A 35 -2.15 -1.07 -13.30
N VAL A 36 -1.24 -0.87 -12.34
CA VAL A 36 -0.86 -1.91 -11.37
C VAL A 36 -2.05 -2.32 -10.49
N SER A 37 -2.72 -1.35 -9.86
CA SER A 37 -3.88 -1.61 -9.00
C SER A 37 -5.06 -2.18 -9.79
N GLY A 38 -5.28 -1.72 -11.02
CA GLY A 38 -6.33 -2.21 -11.88
C GLY A 38 -6.08 -3.64 -12.37
N SER A 39 -4.85 -3.97 -12.73
CA SER A 39 -4.46 -5.35 -13.02
C SER A 39 -4.58 -6.24 -11.79
N ALA A 40 -4.19 -5.77 -10.61
CA ALA A 40 -4.40 -6.49 -9.35
C ALA A 40 -5.89 -6.74 -9.07
N ALA A 41 -6.76 -5.75 -9.30
CA ALA A 41 -8.20 -5.94 -9.15
C ALA A 41 -8.78 -6.96 -10.15
N LEU A 42 -8.30 -6.98 -11.40
CA LEU A 42 -8.72 -7.96 -12.38
C LEU A 42 -8.26 -9.38 -12.01
N ILE A 43 -7.01 -9.53 -11.58
CA ILE A 43 -6.48 -10.80 -11.08
C ILE A 43 -7.28 -11.25 -9.86
N ALA A 44 -7.57 -10.34 -8.93
CA ALA A 44 -8.37 -10.63 -7.75
C ALA A 44 -9.79 -11.07 -8.12
N LEU A 45 -10.45 -10.40 -9.07
CA LEU A 45 -11.76 -10.78 -9.57
C LEU A 45 -11.78 -12.19 -10.16
N VAL A 46 -10.74 -12.57 -10.91
CA VAL A 46 -10.60 -13.94 -11.46
C VAL A 46 -10.35 -14.97 -10.37
N MET A 47 -9.60 -14.62 -9.32
CA MET A 47 -9.25 -15.53 -8.23
C MET A 47 -10.36 -15.66 -7.16
N LEU A 48 -11.21 -14.65 -7.00
CA LEU A 48 -12.24 -14.58 -5.95
C LEU A 48 -13.16 -15.82 -5.90
N PRO A 49 -13.67 -16.36 -7.02
CA PRO A 49 -14.51 -17.56 -7.00
C PRO A 49 -13.81 -18.82 -6.48
N PHE A 50 -12.47 -18.84 -6.52
CA PHE A 50 -11.64 -19.97 -6.11
C PHE A 50 -11.09 -19.82 -4.68
N ALA A 51 -11.33 -18.68 -4.02
CA ALA A 51 -10.86 -18.41 -2.68
C ALA A 51 -11.97 -18.58 -1.63
N PRO A 52 -11.64 -19.01 -0.40
CA PRO A 52 -12.60 -19.03 0.69
C PRO A 52 -13.07 -17.61 0.99
N GLN A 53 -14.38 -17.40 0.99
CA GLN A 53 -14.95 -16.08 1.21
C GLN A 53 -14.73 -15.62 2.66
N PRO A 54 -14.38 -14.33 2.87
CA PRO A 54 -14.19 -13.81 4.21
C PRO A 54 -15.50 -13.83 4.99
N ALA A 55 -15.43 -14.17 6.27
CA ALA A 55 -16.58 -14.12 7.16
C ALA A 55 -17.19 -12.71 7.18
N LEU A 56 -18.52 -12.63 7.24
CA LEU A 56 -19.26 -11.37 7.22
C LEU A 56 -18.87 -10.42 8.37
N ALA A 57 -18.37 -10.97 9.49
CA ALA A 57 -17.80 -10.21 10.60
C ALA A 57 -16.63 -9.29 10.20
N SER A 58 -15.92 -9.61 9.12
CA SER A 58 -14.82 -8.78 8.58
C SER A 58 -15.29 -7.72 7.57
N ALA A 59 -16.55 -7.74 7.14
CA ALA A 59 -17.07 -6.80 6.14
C ALA A 59 -16.95 -5.32 6.54
N PRO A 60 -17.23 -4.90 7.80
CA PRO A 60 -17.02 -3.51 8.22
C PRO A 60 -15.56 -3.08 8.09
N TYR A 61 -14.61 -3.98 8.35
CA TYR A 61 -13.17 -3.72 8.24
C TYR A 61 -12.74 -3.59 6.78
N LEU A 62 -13.27 -4.43 5.88
CA LEU A 62 -13.06 -4.30 4.43
C LEU A 62 -13.53 -2.94 3.91
N LEU A 63 -14.74 -2.51 4.30
CA LEU A 63 -15.29 -1.22 3.87
C LEU A 63 -14.50 -0.05 4.44
N ALA A 64 -14.15 -0.10 5.73
CA ALA A 64 -13.33 0.93 6.37
C ALA A 64 -11.93 1.02 5.73
N SER A 65 -11.28 -0.12 5.49
CA SER A 65 -9.99 -0.18 4.82
C SER A 65 -10.06 0.38 3.40
N CYS A 66 -11.09 0.00 2.64
CA CYS A 66 -11.32 0.54 1.30
C CYS A 66 -11.46 2.07 1.32
N ALA A 67 -12.27 2.62 2.24
CA ALA A 67 -12.46 4.06 2.36
C ALA A 67 -11.15 4.78 2.73
N LEU A 68 -10.40 4.26 3.70
CA LEU A 68 -9.10 4.80 4.11
C LEU A 68 -8.09 4.77 2.96
N GLN A 69 -8.06 3.69 2.17
CA GLN A 69 -7.14 3.53 1.05
C GLN A 69 -7.50 4.45 -0.14
N VAL A 70 -8.78 4.74 -0.37
CA VAL A 70 -9.19 5.76 -1.35
C VAL A 70 -8.67 7.13 -0.94
N VAL A 71 -8.85 7.53 0.32
CA VAL A 71 -8.33 8.82 0.82
C VAL A 71 -6.80 8.86 0.77
N TYR A 72 -6.14 7.78 1.16
CA TYR A 72 -4.69 7.60 1.02
C TYR A 72 -4.25 7.86 -0.43
N THR A 73 -4.93 7.27 -1.42
CA THR A 73 -4.53 7.41 -2.82
C THR A 73 -4.65 8.86 -3.30
N VAL A 74 -5.69 9.58 -2.88
CA VAL A 74 -5.86 11.01 -3.15
C VAL A 74 -4.76 11.84 -2.48
N LEU A 75 -4.44 11.56 -1.23
CA LEU A 75 -3.39 12.27 -0.48
C LEU A 75 -2.01 12.05 -1.10
N VAL A 76 -1.70 10.83 -1.55
CA VAL A 76 -0.47 10.53 -2.30
C VAL A 76 -0.38 11.39 -3.56
N ALA A 77 -1.44 11.41 -4.37
CA ALA A 77 -1.47 12.20 -5.59
C ALA A 77 -1.28 13.70 -5.32
N LYS A 78 -1.93 14.24 -4.28
CA LYS A 78 -1.78 15.64 -3.85
C LYS A 78 -0.37 15.94 -3.34
N THR A 79 0.21 15.02 -2.58
CA THR A 79 1.57 15.17 -2.03
C THR A 79 2.60 15.27 -3.16
N TYR A 80 2.49 14.42 -4.17
CA TYR A 80 3.41 14.43 -5.32
C TYR A 80 3.23 15.61 -6.27
N GLN A 81 2.10 16.33 -6.21
CA GLN A 81 1.92 17.57 -6.95
C GLN A 81 2.66 18.75 -6.32
N VAL A 82 2.96 18.69 -5.02
CA VAL A 82 3.49 19.83 -4.25
C VAL A 82 4.88 19.59 -3.66
N SER A 83 5.38 18.35 -3.73
CA SER A 83 6.70 17.94 -3.22
C SER A 83 7.23 16.71 -3.95
N ASP A 84 8.55 16.55 -3.94
CA ASP A 84 9.23 15.43 -4.58
C ASP A 84 8.87 14.07 -3.97
N MET A 85 8.63 13.08 -4.84
CA MET A 85 8.37 11.70 -4.45
C MET A 85 9.55 11.08 -3.69
N SER A 86 10.80 11.45 -4.01
CA SER A 86 12.01 10.89 -3.39
C SER A 86 12.11 11.17 -1.88
N GLN A 87 11.53 12.28 -1.40
CA GLN A 87 11.46 12.60 0.03
C GLN A 87 10.14 12.19 0.65
N THR A 88 9.02 12.51 0.00
CA THR A 88 7.70 12.28 0.59
C THR A 88 7.33 10.82 0.65
N TYR A 89 7.79 9.97 -0.29
CA TYR A 89 7.53 8.54 -0.26
C TYR A 89 8.17 7.84 0.96
N PRO A 90 9.48 8.01 1.25
CA PRO A 90 10.06 7.49 2.48
C PRO A 90 9.39 8.02 3.76
N LEU A 91 8.99 9.30 3.78
CA LEU A 91 8.29 9.87 4.93
C LEU A 91 6.93 9.18 5.16
N MET A 92 6.10 9.07 4.11
CA MET A 92 4.80 8.40 4.19
C MET A 92 4.93 6.93 4.61
N ARG A 93 5.82 6.18 3.95
CA ARG A 93 5.97 4.74 4.15
C ARG A 93 6.76 4.37 5.39
N GLY A 94 7.65 5.23 5.85
CA GLY A 94 8.48 5.00 7.01
C GLY A 94 7.82 5.41 8.33
N THR A 95 7.04 6.51 8.33
CA THR A 95 6.30 6.94 9.53
C THR A 95 5.12 6.00 9.84
N ALA A 96 4.53 5.36 8.83
CA ALA A 96 3.41 4.46 9.04
C ALA A 96 3.71 3.24 9.94
N PRO A 97 4.78 2.44 9.72
CA PRO A 97 5.16 1.36 10.63
C PRO A 97 5.42 1.82 12.06
N LEU A 98 6.00 3.02 12.24
CA LEU A 98 6.19 3.61 13.56
C LEU A 98 4.85 3.87 14.26
N LEU A 99 3.88 4.45 13.54
CA LEU A 99 2.53 4.69 14.07
C LEU A 99 1.82 3.37 14.39
N VAL A 100 1.91 2.37 13.51
CA VAL A 100 1.34 1.04 13.75
C VAL A 100 1.95 0.42 15.02
N ALA A 101 3.27 0.44 15.16
CA ALA A 101 3.96 -0.08 16.34
C ALA A 101 3.54 0.66 17.63
N ALA A 102 3.49 1.98 17.60
CA ALA A 102 3.08 2.79 18.74
C ALA A 102 1.62 2.50 19.14
N ILE A 103 0.70 2.43 18.17
CA ILE A 103 -0.70 2.16 18.44
C ILE A 103 -0.90 0.74 18.95
N SER A 104 -0.23 -0.24 18.35
CA SER A 104 -0.26 -1.64 18.80
C SER A 104 0.18 -1.80 20.26
N VAL A 105 1.27 -1.16 20.66
CA VAL A 105 1.76 -1.25 22.05
C VAL A 105 0.87 -0.49 23.02
N LEU A 106 0.49 0.75 22.69
CA LEU A 106 -0.21 1.64 23.62
C LEU A 106 -1.69 1.32 23.76
N PHE A 107 -2.34 0.88 22.68
CA PHE A 107 -3.80 0.71 22.63
C PHE A 107 -4.25 -0.74 22.42
N LEU A 108 -3.45 -1.60 21.78
CA LEU A 108 -3.81 -3.02 21.58
C LEU A 108 -3.15 -3.94 22.61
N GLY A 109 -2.23 -3.43 23.43
CA GLY A 109 -1.55 -4.21 24.48
C GLY A 109 -0.48 -5.17 23.97
N ASP A 110 -0.05 -5.03 22.71
CA ASP A 110 1.01 -5.84 22.12
C ASP A 110 2.36 -5.56 22.81
N ARG A 111 3.19 -6.60 22.97
CA ARG A 111 4.55 -6.47 23.50
C ARG A 111 5.58 -6.58 22.39
N LEU A 112 6.33 -5.51 22.17
CA LEU A 112 7.47 -5.50 21.26
C LEU A 112 8.75 -5.91 21.98
N SER A 113 9.55 -6.77 21.35
CA SER A 113 10.87 -7.12 21.87
C SER A 113 11.85 -5.94 21.78
N PRO A 114 12.93 -5.92 22.60
CA PRO A 114 13.97 -4.91 22.47
C PRO A 114 14.56 -4.82 21.05
N LEU A 115 14.67 -5.96 20.36
CA LEU A 115 15.13 -6.01 18.98
C LEU A 115 14.15 -5.34 18.00
N ALA A 116 12.84 -5.46 18.23
CA ALA A 116 11.83 -4.76 17.43
C ALA A 116 11.92 -3.25 17.62
N TRP A 117 12.14 -2.78 18.86
CA TRP A 117 12.40 -1.36 19.15
C TRP A 117 13.66 -0.84 18.46
N LEU A 118 14.74 -1.64 18.45
CA LEU A 118 15.96 -1.29 17.72
C LEU A 118 15.69 -1.16 16.22
N GLY A 119 14.93 -2.09 15.63
CA GLY A 119 14.50 -2.01 14.23
C GLY A 119 13.69 -0.75 13.92
N ILE A 120 12.76 -0.37 14.80
CA ILE A 120 12.00 0.89 14.69
C ILE A 120 12.94 2.10 14.74
N GLY A 121 13.92 2.10 15.66
CA GLY A 121 14.93 3.15 15.76
C GLY A 121 15.75 3.31 14.48
N VAL A 122 16.18 2.20 13.88
CA VAL A 122 16.90 2.20 12.59
C VAL A 122 16.02 2.76 11.45
N ILE A 123 14.74 2.37 11.40
CA ILE A 123 13.78 2.91 10.42
C ILE A 123 13.64 4.43 10.59
N CYS A 124 13.46 4.90 11.82
CA CYS A 124 13.36 6.34 12.12
C CYS A 124 14.60 7.10 11.68
N LEU A 125 15.79 6.58 11.99
CA LEU A 125 17.05 7.21 11.61
C LEU A 125 17.21 7.26 10.08
N ALA A 126 16.85 6.19 9.37
CA ALA A 126 16.89 6.15 7.91
C ALA A 126 15.94 7.18 7.27
N ILE A 127 14.73 7.33 7.80
CA ILE A 127 13.76 8.34 7.33
C ILE A 127 14.30 9.75 7.55
N LEU A 128 14.83 10.03 8.74
CA LEU A 128 15.44 11.33 9.05
C LEU A 128 16.62 11.61 8.12
N ALA A 129 17.52 10.65 7.92
CA ALA A 129 18.66 10.79 7.01
C ALA A 129 18.23 11.10 5.56
N MET A 130 17.13 10.49 5.08
CA MET A 130 16.58 10.80 3.76
C MET A 130 15.90 12.18 3.71
N ALA A 131 15.25 12.60 4.80
CA ALA A 131 14.66 13.93 4.89
C ALA A 131 15.74 15.03 4.82
N PHE A 132 16.90 14.83 5.45
CA PHE A 132 18.02 15.77 5.43
C PHE A 132 18.79 15.82 4.09
N HIS A 133 18.78 14.74 3.30
CA HIS A 133 19.52 14.68 2.02
C HIS A 133 18.70 15.10 0.78
N GLY A 134 17.39 15.27 0.89
CA GLY A 134 16.57 15.68 -0.26
C GLY A 134 16.43 17.20 -0.40
N SER A 135 15.83 17.63 -1.52
CA SER A 135 15.46 19.02 -1.81
C SER A 135 14.60 19.65 -0.70
N VAL A 136 14.46 20.97 -0.65
CA VAL A 136 13.55 21.63 0.31
C VAL A 136 12.10 21.25 -0.02
N SER A 137 11.56 20.20 0.61
CA SER A 137 10.13 19.88 0.48
C SER A 137 9.31 21.00 1.10
N SER A 138 8.25 21.39 0.40
CA SER A 138 7.33 22.39 0.93
C SER A 138 6.74 21.90 2.26
N ARG A 139 6.57 22.82 3.23
CA ARG A 139 5.89 22.52 4.50
C ARG A 139 4.54 21.83 4.28
N LYS A 140 3.84 22.21 3.20
CA LYS A 140 2.57 21.60 2.78
C LYS A 140 2.75 20.12 2.41
N GLY A 141 3.77 19.77 1.62
CA GLY A 141 4.02 18.38 1.25
C GLY A 141 4.44 17.50 2.42
N ILE A 142 5.21 18.03 3.39
CA ILE A 142 5.54 17.32 4.63
C ILE A 142 4.27 17.02 5.43
N VAL A 143 3.39 18.00 5.61
CA VAL A 143 2.12 17.81 6.34
C VAL A 143 1.24 16.79 5.63
N LEU A 144 1.10 16.89 4.30
CA LEU A 144 0.31 15.90 3.54
C LEU A 144 0.90 14.49 3.64
N ALA A 145 2.23 14.35 3.61
CA ALA A 145 2.90 13.07 3.79
C ALA A 145 2.67 12.47 5.18
N LEU A 146 2.70 13.29 6.24
CA LEU A 146 2.42 12.82 7.60
C LEU A 146 0.94 12.44 7.78
N ILE A 147 0.01 13.24 7.25
CA ILE A 147 -1.42 12.88 7.24
C ILE A 147 -1.59 11.55 6.51
N ASN A 148 -0.94 11.38 5.35
CA ASN A 148 -1.02 10.14 4.59
C ASN A 148 -0.44 8.95 5.36
N ALA A 149 0.63 9.13 6.15
CA ALA A 149 1.16 8.10 7.03
C ALA A 149 0.13 7.63 8.07
N CYS A 150 -0.71 8.53 8.60
CA CYS A 150 -1.81 8.16 9.48
C CYS A 150 -2.87 7.30 8.78
N PHE A 151 -3.22 7.60 7.53
CA PHE A 151 -4.12 6.75 6.74
C PHE A 151 -3.50 5.38 6.45
N ILE A 152 -2.20 5.34 6.16
CA ILE A 152 -1.47 4.08 5.99
C ILE A 152 -1.53 3.24 7.26
N ALA A 153 -1.22 3.82 8.42
CA ALA A 153 -1.30 3.13 9.70
C ALA A 153 -2.74 2.67 10.01
N GLY A 154 -3.72 3.54 9.74
CA GLY A 154 -5.14 3.27 9.96
C GLY A 154 -5.63 2.06 9.17
N TYR A 155 -5.46 2.05 7.84
CA TYR A 155 -5.90 0.90 7.05
C TYR A 155 -5.10 -0.36 7.40
N THR A 156 -3.82 -0.23 7.77
CA THR A 156 -2.97 -1.38 8.15
C THR A 156 -3.47 -2.05 9.43
N LEU A 157 -3.87 -1.27 10.44
CA LEU A 157 -4.44 -1.78 11.69
C LEU A 157 -5.84 -2.38 11.49
N VAL A 158 -6.66 -1.72 10.66
CA VAL A 158 -7.99 -2.21 10.27
C VAL A 158 -7.87 -3.53 9.52
N ASP A 159 -6.96 -3.63 8.55
CA ASP A 159 -6.70 -4.87 7.80
C ASP A 159 -6.14 -5.97 8.68
N GLY A 160 -5.21 -5.66 9.57
CA GLY A 160 -4.68 -6.63 10.52
C GLY A 160 -5.79 -7.25 11.38
N THR A 161 -6.77 -6.46 11.80
CA THR A 161 -7.93 -6.95 12.57
C THR A 161 -8.94 -7.67 11.67
N GLY A 162 -9.23 -7.12 10.49
CA GLY A 162 -10.16 -7.68 9.52
C GLY A 162 -9.76 -9.07 9.04
N VAL A 163 -8.48 -9.27 8.71
CA VAL A 163 -7.93 -10.58 8.30
C VAL A 163 -8.11 -11.63 9.39
N ARG A 164 -7.87 -11.27 10.66
CA ARG A 164 -8.06 -12.20 11.80
C ARG A 164 -9.52 -12.62 11.98
N LEU A 165 -10.46 -11.71 11.72
CA LEU A 165 -11.91 -11.99 11.79
C LEU A 165 -12.45 -12.67 10.53
N ALA A 166 -11.76 -12.56 9.39
CA ALA A 166 -12.23 -13.05 8.11
C ALA A 166 -12.20 -14.58 7.99
N GLY A 167 -11.37 -15.27 8.79
CA GLY A 167 -11.16 -16.72 8.67
C GLY A 167 -10.44 -17.17 7.38
N SER A 168 -10.16 -16.23 6.46
CA SER A 168 -9.48 -16.47 5.20
C SER A 168 -8.64 -15.25 4.83
N ALA A 169 -7.33 -15.32 5.06
CA ALA A 169 -6.39 -14.24 4.69
C ALA A 169 -6.36 -14.00 3.18
N LEU A 170 -6.43 -15.07 2.39
CA LEU A 170 -6.49 -14.98 0.93
C LEU A 170 -7.78 -14.27 0.49
N GLY A 171 -8.94 -14.70 0.98
CA GLY A 171 -10.23 -14.11 0.63
C GLY A 171 -10.32 -12.62 0.98
N TYR A 172 -9.89 -12.25 2.20
CA TYR A 172 -9.85 -10.86 2.63
C TYR A 172 -8.94 -10.02 1.71
N THR A 173 -7.72 -10.52 1.43
CA THR A 173 -6.76 -9.84 0.56
C THR A 173 -7.30 -9.62 -0.84
N LEU A 174 -7.92 -10.65 -1.45
CA LEU A 174 -8.51 -10.53 -2.79
C LEU A 174 -9.62 -9.48 -2.83
N TRP A 175 -10.51 -9.47 -1.83
CA TRP A 175 -11.54 -8.44 -1.73
C TRP A 175 -10.95 -7.04 -1.58
N THR A 176 -9.94 -6.85 -0.73
CA THR A 176 -9.26 -5.56 -0.56
C THR A 176 -8.66 -5.06 -1.87
N PHE A 177 -7.94 -5.92 -2.61
CA PHE A 177 -7.37 -5.55 -3.90
C PHE A 177 -8.42 -5.26 -4.97
N PHE A 178 -9.48 -6.07 -5.02
CA PHE A 178 -10.60 -5.86 -5.93
C PHE A 178 -11.26 -4.51 -5.66
N MET A 179 -11.66 -4.23 -4.43
CA MET A 179 -12.35 -2.98 -4.08
C MET A 179 -11.47 -1.75 -4.33
N ASN A 180 -10.20 -1.77 -3.92
CA ASN A 180 -9.30 -0.64 -4.14
C ASN A 180 -9.02 -0.39 -5.62
N GLY A 181 -8.61 -1.43 -6.35
CA GLY A 181 -8.30 -1.28 -7.77
C GLY A 181 -9.54 -0.94 -8.59
N PHE A 182 -10.72 -1.45 -8.20
CA PHE A 182 -12.00 -1.06 -8.79
C PHE A 182 -12.30 0.43 -8.57
N CYS A 183 -12.23 0.93 -7.32
CA CYS A 183 -12.46 2.34 -7.03
C CYS A 183 -11.50 3.25 -7.83
N LEU A 184 -10.22 2.88 -7.90
CA LEU A 184 -9.21 3.67 -8.60
C LEU A 184 -9.39 3.64 -10.13
N LEU A 185 -9.71 2.48 -10.69
CA LEU A 185 -10.05 2.33 -12.12
C LEU A 185 -11.32 3.12 -12.46
N CYS A 186 -12.38 3.00 -11.67
CA CYS A 186 -13.63 3.75 -11.87
C CYS A 186 -13.36 5.25 -11.87
N TRP A 187 -12.61 5.76 -10.90
CA TRP A 187 -12.21 7.16 -10.86
C TRP A 187 -11.45 7.58 -12.13
N ALA A 188 -10.47 6.78 -12.56
CA ALA A 188 -9.69 7.07 -13.76
C ALA A 188 -10.56 7.06 -15.04
N MET A 189 -11.53 6.16 -15.12
CA MET A 189 -12.45 6.03 -16.25
C MET A 189 -13.50 7.15 -16.28
N VAL A 190 -13.88 7.71 -15.14
CA VAL A 190 -14.79 8.87 -15.07
C VAL A 190 -14.03 10.18 -15.34
N ALA A 191 -12.87 10.38 -14.72
CA ALA A 191 -12.16 11.66 -14.78
C ALA A 191 -11.26 11.82 -16.03
N ARG A 192 -10.69 10.72 -16.53
CA ARG A 192 -9.59 10.74 -17.52
C ARG A 192 -9.68 9.59 -18.54
N ARG A 193 -10.89 9.16 -18.93
CA ARG A 193 -11.14 7.94 -19.75
C ARG A 193 -10.16 7.73 -20.91
N ARG A 194 -9.96 8.76 -21.75
CA ARG A 194 -9.18 8.68 -22.99
C ARG A 194 -7.69 8.44 -22.68
N GLU A 195 -7.13 9.23 -21.77
CA GLU A 195 -5.73 9.16 -21.37
C GLU A 195 -5.43 7.85 -20.63
N ALA A 196 -6.28 7.49 -19.65
CA ALA A 196 -6.17 6.25 -18.90
C ALA A 196 -6.23 5.03 -19.84
N SER A 197 -7.23 4.97 -20.73
CA SER A 197 -7.38 3.85 -21.67
C SER A 197 -6.19 3.72 -22.62
N ARG A 198 -5.67 4.85 -23.14
CA ARG A 198 -4.49 4.85 -24.02
C ARG A 198 -3.27 4.34 -23.27
N TYR A 199 -3.02 4.86 -22.08
CA TYR A 199 -1.87 4.46 -21.27
C TYR A 199 -1.93 2.97 -20.90
N LEU A 200 -3.09 2.49 -20.42
CA LEU A 200 -3.29 1.09 -20.03
C LEU A 200 -3.08 0.14 -21.20
N ARG A 201 -3.58 0.48 -22.40
CA ARG A 201 -3.35 -0.32 -23.62
C ARG A 201 -1.89 -0.35 -24.04
N GLN A 202 -1.15 0.73 -23.87
CA GLN A 202 0.27 0.79 -24.23
C GLN A 202 1.17 0.06 -23.23
N HIS A 203 0.79 0.02 -21.94
CA HIS A 203 1.63 -0.46 -20.84
C HIS A 203 1.08 -1.68 -20.11
N TRP A 204 0.11 -2.40 -20.70
CA TRP A 204 -0.60 -3.51 -20.05
C TRP A 204 0.33 -4.58 -19.45
N LYS A 205 1.44 -4.92 -20.13
CA LYS A 205 2.42 -5.89 -19.63
C LYS A 205 3.05 -5.47 -18.30
N LYS A 206 3.43 -4.19 -18.20
CA LYS A 206 3.99 -3.60 -16.97
C LYS A 206 2.92 -3.52 -15.87
N GLY A 207 1.68 -3.22 -16.25
CA GLY A 207 0.51 -3.24 -15.35
C GLY A 207 0.28 -4.62 -14.74
N ILE A 208 0.24 -5.69 -15.55
CA ILE A 208 0.05 -7.07 -15.08
C ILE A 208 1.22 -7.50 -14.20
N LEU A 209 2.46 -7.26 -14.62
CA LEU A 209 3.64 -7.64 -13.83
C LEU A 209 3.64 -6.94 -12.46
N GLY A 210 3.33 -5.64 -12.44
CA GLY A 210 3.19 -4.91 -11.19
C GLY A 210 1.98 -5.36 -10.37
N GLY A 211 0.87 -5.75 -11.02
CA GLY A 211 -0.34 -6.29 -10.39
C GLY A 211 -0.09 -7.60 -9.65
N VAL A 212 0.61 -8.54 -10.30
CA VAL A 212 1.08 -9.78 -9.68
C VAL A 212 2.07 -9.47 -8.54
N GLY A 213 3.00 -8.54 -8.77
CA GLY A 213 3.98 -8.12 -7.76
C GLY A 213 3.34 -7.51 -6.52
N THR A 214 2.33 -6.64 -6.67
CA THR A 214 1.66 -6.01 -5.53
C THR A 214 0.82 -7.01 -4.73
N MET A 215 0.02 -7.85 -5.40
CA MET A 215 -0.76 -8.90 -4.74
C MET A 215 0.14 -9.93 -4.06
N GLY A 216 1.20 -10.38 -4.73
CA GLY A 216 2.17 -11.31 -4.16
C GLY A 216 2.89 -10.70 -2.96
N SER A 217 3.33 -9.44 -3.05
CA SER A 217 4.00 -8.78 -1.93
C SER A 217 3.12 -8.63 -0.70
N TYR A 218 1.84 -8.31 -0.87
CA TYR A 218 0.92 -8.09 0.24
C TYR A 218 0.35 -9.41 0.79
N GLY A 219 0.07 -10.40 -0.07
CA GLY A 219 -0.46 -11.69 0.37
C GLY A 219 0.57 -12.59 1.06
N LEU A 220 1.86 -12.38 0.79
CA LEU A 220 2.97 -13.12 1.43
C LEU A 220 3.47 -12.48 2.73
N ALA A 221 3.21 -11.18 2.92
CA ALA A 221 3.63 -10.41 4.09
C ALA A 221 2.58 -10.50 5.21
#